data_AF-A0A7S6M655-F1
#
_entry.id   AF-A0A7S6M655-F1
#
_cell.length_a   1.000
_cell.length_b   1.000
_cell.length_c   1.000
_cell.angle_alpha   90.00
_cell.angle_beta   90.00
_cell.angle_gamma   90.00
#
_symmetry.space_group_name_H-M   'P 1'
#
loop_
_entity.id
_entity.type
_entity.pdbx_description
1 polymer ?
#
loop_
_entity_poly.entity_id
_entity_poly.type
_entity_poly.pdbx_seq_one_letter_code
_entity_poly.pdbx_strand_id
1 'polypeptide(L)' 'MIRVKARANESVEQMVRRFKKLCEKEGLNRDIKRNSYYEKPSERRRRKHRKAIKRIARDYGAF' A
#
# COMPACT_ATOMS: atom_id res chain seq x y z
N MET A 1 12.78 -0.98 0.20
CA MET A 1 13.11 -1.11 -1.24
C MET A 1 12.57 -2.45 -1.72
N ILE A 2 11.65 -2.45 -2.68
CA ILE A 2 11.05 -3.68 -3.21
C ILE A 2 12.11 -4.41 -4.02
N ARG A 3 12.45 -5.65 -3.64
CA ARG A 3 13.45 -6.46 -4.32
C ARG A 3 12.87 -7.85 -4.59
N VAL A 4 12.78 -8.23 -5.86
CA VAL A 4 12.35 -9.56 -6.30
C VAL A 4 13.56 -10.27 -6.87
N LYS A 5 13.91 -11.43 -6.32
CA LYS A 5 14.92 -12.32 -6.89
C LYS A 5 14.24 -13.37 -7.76
N ALA A 6 14.83 -13.64 -8.92
CA ALA A 6 14.44 -14.78 -9.75
C ALA A 6 14.75 -16.08 -9.00
N ARG A 7 13.83 -17.04 -9.08
CA ARG A 7 14.05 -18.41 -8.59
C ARG A 7 14.21 -19.32 -9.81
N ALA A 8 15.02 -20.37 -9.69
CA ALA A 8 15.39 -21.24 -10.81
C ALA A 8 14.20 -21.90 -11.55
N ASN A 9 13.06 -22.08 -10.87
CA ASN A 9 11.87 -22.76 -11.41
C ASN A 9 10.71 -21.81 -11.73
N GLU A 10 10.95 -20.51 -11.89
CA GLU A 10 9.87 -19.55 -12.15
C GLU A 10 9.93 -18.98 -13.57
N SER A 11 8.76 -18.94 -14.22
CA SER A 11 8.57 -18.20 -15.47
C SER A 11 8.61 -16.69 -15.21
N VAL A 12 9.03 -15.92 -16.22
CA VAL A 12 9.03 -14.45 -16.21
C VAL A 12 7.67 -13.88 -15.80
N GLU A 13 6.58 -14.51 -16.23
CA GLU A 13 5.23 -14.06 -15.91
C GLU A 13 4.90 -14.22 -14.40
N GLN A 14 5.35 -15.31 -13.78
CA GLN A 14 5.18 -15.54 -12.34
C GLN A 14 5.98 -14.52 -11.53
N MET A 15 7.18 -14.15 -12.00
CA MET A 15 7.99 -13.10 -11.38
C MET A 15 7.26 -11.74 -11.41
N VAL A 16 6.68 -11.36 -12.55
CA VAL A 16 5.92 -10.11 -12.69
C VAL A 16 4.70 -10.09 -11.77
N ARG A 17 3.97 -11.21 -11.65
CA ARG A 17 2.82 -11.32 -10.73
C ARG A 17 3.24 -11.14 -9.27
N ARG A 18 4.35 -11.73 -8.84
CA ARG A 18 4.89 -11.54 -7.48
C ARG A 18 5.36 -10.12 -7.24
N PHE A 19 6.02 -9.49 -8.21
CA PHE A 19 6.42 -8.10 -8.14
C PHE A 19 5.20 -7.17 -7.96
N LYS A 20 4.15 -7.36 -8.77
CA LYS A 20 2.89 -6.61 -8.63
C LYS A 20 2.28 -6.78 -7.24
N LYS A 21 2.19 -8.03 -6.73
CA LYS A 21 1.69 -8.31 -5.37
C LYS A 21 2.52 -7.63 -4.29
N LEU A 22 3.85 -7.58 -4.43
CA LEU A 22 4.73 -6.89 -3.48
C LEU A 22 4.52 -5.38 -3.52
N CYS A 23 4.39 -4.78 -4.70
CA CYS A 23 4.06 -3.35 -4.85
C CYS A 23 2.70 -3.00 -4.25
N GLU A 24 1.71 -3.87 -4.39
CA GLU A 24 0.39 -3.71 -3.77
C GLU A 24 0.45 -3.84 -2.25
N LYS A 25 1.19 -4.83 -1.73
CA LYS A 25 1.36 -5.08 -0.30
C LYS A 25 2.05 -3.92 0.42
N GLU A 26 3.11 -3.39 -0.19
CA GLU A 26 3.82 -2.20 0.31
C GLU A 26 2.99 -0.92 0.18
N GLY A 27 1.85 -0.96 -0.54
CA GLY A 27 1.00 0.20 -0.73
C GLY A 27 1.63 1.29 -1.61
N LEU A 28 2.66 0.94 -2.39
CA LEU A 28 3.44 1.89 -3.19
C LEU A 28 2.54 2.72 -4.11
N ASN A 29 1.58 2.08 -4.78
CA ASN A 29 0.61 2.78 -5.65
C ASN A 29 -0.25 3.80 -4.87
N ARG A 30 -0.60 3.50 -3.61
CA ARG A 30 -1.38 4.42 -2.75
C ARG A 30 -0.55 5.59 -2.27
N ASP A 31 0.76 5.42 -2.14
CA ASP A 31 1.66 6.49 -1.71
C ASP A 31 2.05 7.38 -2.89
N ILE A 32 2.25 6.83 -4.09
CA ILE A 32 2.40 7.60 -5.33
C ILE A 32 1.18 8.51 -5.54
N LYS A 33 -0.03 7.96 -5.48
CA LYS A 33 -1.27 8.75 -5.65
C LYS A 33 -1.49 9.79 -4.54
N ARG A 34 -0.89 9.60 -3.37
CA ARG A 34 -0.98 10.54 -2.26
C ARG A 34 0.01 11.70 -2.41
N ASN A 35 1.19 11.42 -2.96
CA ASN A 35 2.26 12.38 -3.13
C ASN A 35 2.22 13.07 -4.50
N SER A 36 1.32 12.67 -5.40
CA SER A 36 1.19 13.27 -6.73
C SER A 36 0.64 14.70 -6.71
N TYR A 37 0.08 15.15 -5.59
CA TYR A 37 -0.36 16.53 -5.39
C TYR A 37 0.01 17.01 -3.99
N TYR A 38 0.15 18.33 -3.84
CA TYR A 38 0.37 18.94 -2.55
C TYR A 38 -0.89 18.82 -1.68
N GLU A 39 -0.77 18.09 -0.57
CA GLU A 39 -1.81 17.99 0.46
C GLU A 39 -1.48 19.01 1.59
N LYS A 40 -2.36 19.99 1.81
CA LYS A 40 -2.20 20.96 2.91
C LYS A 40 -2.01 20.22 4.26
N PRO A 41 -1.20 20.75 5.20
CA PRO A 41 -0.94 20.09 6.48
C PRO A 41 -2.20 19.79 7.32
N SER A 42 -3.24 20.63 7.21
CA SER A 42 -4.54 20.42 7.85
C SER A 42 -5.28 19.19 7.29
N GLU A 43 -5.37 19.09 5.98
CA GLU A 43 -6.00 17.95 5.29
C GLU A 43 -5.23 16.65 5.55
N ARG A 44 -3.89 16.71 5.57
CA ARG A 44 -3.05 15.57 5.94
C ARG A 44 -3.36 15.07 7.36
N ARG A 45 -3.56 15.97 8.33
CA ARG A 45 -3.96 15.62 9.71
C ARG A 45 -5.37 15.03 9.75
N ARG A 46 -6.34 15.68 9.10
CA ARG A 46 -7.73 15.22 9.00
C ARG A 46 -7.84 13.82 8.38
N ARG A 47 -7.09 13.56 7.31
CA ARG A 47 -7.02 12.23 6.66
C ARG A 47 -6.40 11.18 7.58
N LYS A 48 -5.32 11.50 8.31
CA LYS A 48 -4.71 10.57 9.29
C LYS A 48 -5.72 10.18 10.37
N HIS A 49 -6.46 11.15 10.93
CA HIS A 49 -7.49 10.90 11.93
C HIS A 49 -8.61 9.99 11.40
N ARG A 50 -9.17 10.29 10.22
CA ARG A 50 -10.19 9.45 9.58
C ARG A 50 -9.70 8.01 9.32
N LYS A 51 -8.44 7.85 8.89
CA LYS A 51 -7.83 6.52 8.70
C LYS A 51 -7.70 5.74 10.01
N ALA A 52 -7.35 6.41 11.12
CA ALA A 52 -7.25 5.79 12.43
C ALA A 52 -8.62 5.30 12.92
N ILE A 53 -9.65 6.15 12.85
CA ILE A 53 -11.03 5.78 13.18
C ILE A 53 -11.49 4.59 12.33
N LYS A 54 -11.25 4.62 11.02
CA LYS A 54 -11.64 3.51 10.14
C LYS A 54 -10.92 2.20 10.46
N ARG A 55 -9.65 2.28 10.91
CA ARG A 55 -8.90 1.10 11.36
C ARG A 55 -9.53 0.52 12.62
N ILE A 56 -9.73 1.37 13.62
CA ILE A 56 -10.41 1.04 14.88
C ILE A 56 -11.77 0.39 14.59
N ALA A 57 -12.65 1.05 13.83
CA ALA A 57 -13.97 0.50 13.51
C ALA A 57 -13.93 -0.86 12.82
N ARG A 58 -12.92 -1.12 11.96
CA ARG A 58 -12.71 -2.44 11.36
C ARG A 58 -12.29 -3.47 12.41
N ASP A 59 -11.38 -3.11 13.31
CA ASP A 59 -10.85 -4.01 14.33
C ASP A 59 -11.93 -4.37 15.37
N TYR A 60 -12.79 -3.41 15.75
CA TYR A 60 -13.90 -3.63 16.68
C TYR A 60 -15.10 -4.36 16.06
N GLY A 61 -15.37 -4.19 14.76
CA GLY A 61 -16.43 -4.91 14.04
C GLY A 61 -16.05 -6.29 13.52
N ALA A 62 -14.83 -6.76 13.83
CA ALA A 62 -14.34 -8.10 13.52
C ALA A 62 -14.41 -9.06 14.72
N PHE A 63 -15.07 -8.64 15.81
CA PHE A 63 -15.49 -9.47 16.94
C PHE A 63 -17.00 -9.70 16.88
#